data_AF-F7ZB02-F1
#
_entry.id   AF-F7ZB02-F1
#
_cell.length_a   1.000
_cell.length_b   1.000
_cell.length_c   1.000
_cell.angle_alpha   90.00
_cell.angle_beta   90.00
_cell.angle_gamma   90.00
#
_symmetry.space_group_name_H-M   'P 1'
#
loop_
_entity.id
_entity.type
_entity.pdbx_description
1 polymer ?
#
loop_
_entity_poly.entity_id
_entity_poly.type
_entity_poly.pdbx_seq_one_letter_code
_entity_poly.pdbx_strand_id
1 'polypeptide(L)'
;MTEAAFILDILRGWGIVGSLVAAVFLTIGMDRIDADARGAYVFRPLLIPGILVIWPLVLWRWYLYETGAERWESRYDPPRKAHFTVGWVMPIGICLIILTGLSVRQTWPIGFEPVQLSAPSETAQ
;
A
#
# COMPACT_ATOMS: atom_id res chain seq x y z
N MET A 1 24.08 6.69 -5.88
CA MET A 1 23.02 6.50 -4.84
C MET A 1 22.91 5.00 -4.57
N THR A 2 22.86 4.59 -3.31
CA THR A 2 22.65 3.19 -2.93
C THR A 2 21.21 2.79 -3.25
N GLU A 3 20.97 1.56 -3.68
CA GLU A 3 19.61 1.05 -4.03
C GLU A 3 18.61 1.24 -2.88
N ALA A 4 19.05 1.02 -1.63
CA ALA A 4 18.24 1.25 -0.44
C ALA A 4 17.78 2.71 -0.27
N ALA A 5 18.64 3.68 -0.66
CA ALA A 5 18.29 5.10 -0.56
C ALA A 5 17.21 5.46 -1.59
N PHE A 6 17.34 4.91 -2.81
CA PHE A 6 16.34 5.12 -3.86
C PHE A 6 14.96 4.55 -3.48
N ILE A 7 14.92 3.34 -2.90
CA ILE A 7 13.68 2.74 -2.41
C ILE A 7 13.05 3.62 -1.32
N LEU A 8 13.85 4.12 -0.38
CA LEU A 8 13.36 4.98 0.70
C LEU A 8 12.83 6.32 0.16
N ASP A 9 13.48 6.91 -0.83
CA ASP A 9 13.04 8.17 -1.45
C ASP A 9 11.70 8.00 -2.18
N ILE A 10 11.52 6.88 -2.89
CA ILE A 10 10.21 6.54 -3.50
C ILE A 10 9.14 6.36 -2.42
N LEU A 11 9.43 5.59 -1.37
CA LEU A 11 8.48 5.36 -0.27
C LEU A 11 8.10 6.66 0.45
N ARG A 12 9.07 7.56 0.65
CA ARG A 12 8.83 8.89 1.22
C ARG A 12 7.95 9.73 0.31
N GLY A 13 8.27 9.80 -0.98
CA GLY A 13 7.44 10.51 -1.96
C GLY A 13 6.01 9.97 -2.00
N TRP A 14 5.86 8.64 -2.04
CA TRP A 14 4.57 7.98 -1.99
C TRP A 14 3.77 8.32 -0.73
N GLY A 15 4.42 8.26 0.44
CA GLY A 15 3.81 8.60 1.72
C GLY A 15 3.41 10.07 1.83
N ILE A 16 4.21 10.99 1.29
CA ILE A 16 3.89 12.43 1.26
C ILE A 16 2.65 12.68 0.41
N VAL A 17 2.59 12.12 -0.81
CA VAL A 17 1.42 12.26 -1.69
C VAL A 17 0.20 11.63 -1.03
N GLY A 18 0.34 10.42 -0.48
CA GLY A 18 -0.73 9.76 0.26
C GLY A 18 -1.21 10.59 1.44
N SER A 19 -0.33 11.29 2.15
CA SER A 19 -0.68 12.13 3.30
C SER A 19 -1.51 13.34 2.87
N LEU A 20 -1.11 13.99 1.78
CA LEU A 20 -1.88 15.09 1.18
C LEU A 20 -3.26 14.61 0.75
N VAL A 21 -3.33 13.45 0.08
CA VAL A 21 -4.61 12.85 -0.32
C VAL A 21 -5.46 12.51 0.88
N ALA A 22 -4.89 11.92 1.95
CA ALA A 22 -5.63 11.60 3.17
C ALA A 22 -6.20 12.85 3.84
N ALA A 23 -5.43 13.93 3.91
CA ALA A 23 -5.89 15.20 4.47
C ALA A 23 -7.10 15.75 3.69
N VAL A 24 -7.01 15.78 2.35
CA VAL A 24 -8.09 16.25 1.48
C VAL A 24 -9.30 15.32 1.52
N PHE A 25 -9.08 14.01 1.44
CA PHE A 25 -10.14 13.02 1.40
C PHE A 25 -10.94 12.97 2.71
N LEU A 26 -10.27 12.99 3.87
CA LEU A 26 -10.95 12.90 5.17
C LEU A 26 -11.72 14.17 5.56
N THR A 27 -11.36 15.31 4.97
CA THR A 27 -12.01 16.61 5.21
C THR A 27 -13.11 16.92 4.21
N ILE A 28 -12.93 16.58 2.93
CA ILE A 28 -13.86 16.96 1.85
C ILE A 28 -14.52 15.73 1.21
N GLY A 29 -13.71 14.73 0.82
CA GLY A 29 -14.20 13.61 0.02
C GLY A 29 -15.14 12.67 0.78
N MET A 30 -14.82 12.38 2.04
CA MET A 30 -15.52 11.35 2.81
C MET A 30 -16.97 11.72 3.13
N ASP A 31 -17.24 12.99 3.44
CA ASP A 31 -18.61 13.49 3.69
C ASP A 31 -19.47 13.52 2.41
N ARG A 32 -18.86 13.47 1.23
CA ARG A 32 -19.56 13.41 -0.07
C ARG A 32 -19.90 11.99 -0.48
N ILE A 33 -19.01 11.05 -0.20
CA ILE A 33 -19.16 9.63 -0.57
C ILE A 33 -20.10 8.90 0.38
N ASP A 34 -20.02 9.21 1.68
CA ASP A 34 -20.77 8.50 2.70
C ASP A 34 -21.54 9.48 3.61
N ALA A 35 -22.86 9.48 3.44
CA ALA A 35 -23.78 10.28 4.23
C ALA A 35 -23.77 9.88 5.72
N ASP A 36 -23.47 8.62 6.03
CA ASP A 36 -23.39 8.07 7.40
C ASP A 36 -22.03 8.37 8.06
N ALA A 37 -21.02 8.75 7.28
CA ALA A 37 -19.74 9.21 7.82
C ALA A 37 -19.82 10.58 8.51
N ARG A 38 -20.96 11.28 8.39
CA ARG A 38 -21.25 12.54 9.08
C ARG A 38 -21.47 12.27 10.58
N GLY A 39 -20.54 12.76 11.41
CA GLY A 39 -20.56 12.55 12.87
C GLY A 39 -19.54 11.53 13.38
N ALA A 40 -18.98 10.68 12.52
CA ALA A 40 -17.99 9.66 12.88
C ALA A 40 -16.53 10.21 12.91
N TYR A 41 -16.32 11.40 13.46
CA TYR A 41 -15.03 12.11 13.39
C TYR A 41 -13.87 11.36 14.06
N VAL A 42 -14.15 10.59 15.11
CA VAL A 42 -13.13 9.81 15.86
C VAL A 42 -12.58 8.64 15.03
N PHE A 43 -13.36 8.10 14.09
CA PHE A 43 -12.94 6.95 13.28
C PHE A 43 -12.19 7.36 12.00
N ARG A 44 -12.29 8.62 11.57
CA ARG A 44 -11.63 9.14 10.35
C ARG A 44 -10.11 8.93 10.36
N PRO A 45 -9.38 9.20 11.46
CA PRO A 45 -7.94 8.98 11.50
C PRO A 45 -7.53 7.51 11.30
N LEU A 46 -8.39 6.55 11.63
CA LEU A 46 -8.11 5.12 11.45
C LEU A 46 -7.97 4.76 9.96
N LEU A 47 -8.54 5.56 9.06
CA LEU A 47 -8.44 5.38 7.61
C LEU A 47 -7.11 5.87 7.03
N ILE A 48 -6.39 6.75 7.74
CA ILE A 48 -5.11 7.32 7.27
C ILE A 48 -4.14 6.25 6.79
N PRO A 49 -3.78 5.19 7.57
CA PRO A 49 -2.84 4.18 7.10
C PRO A 49 -3.30 3.48 5.82
N GLY A 50 -4.61 3.23 5.69
CA GLY A 50 -5.17 2.68 4.45
C GLY A 50 -5.01 3.64 3.27
N ILE A 51 -5.39 4.91 3.45
CA ILE A 51 -5.28 5.92 2.40
C ILE A 51 -3.82 6.11 1.98
N LEU A 52 -2.86 6.13 2.90
CA LEU A 52 -1.44 6.27 2.59
C LEU A 52 -0.95 5.18 1.62
N VAL A 53 -1.39 3.94 1.81
CA VAL A 53 -0.96 2.80 0.99
C VAL A 53 -1.67 2.78 -0.36
N ILE A 54 -2.99 3.02 -0.37
CA ILE A 54 -3.83 2.83 -1.57
C ILE A 54 -4.45 4.13 -2.11
N TRP A 55 -3.82 5.29 -1.88
CA TRP A 55 -4.34 6.60 -2.31
C TRP A 55 -4.73 6.70 -3.80
N PRO A 56 -4.05 6.06 -4.78
CA PRO A 56 -4.46 6.18 -6.18
C PRO A 56 -5.84 5.55 -6.41
N LEU A 57 -6.12 4.43 -5.72
CA LEU A 57 -7.41 3.77 -5.78
C LEU A 57 -8.50 4.61 -5.09
N VAL A 58 -8.15 5.28 -3.99
CA VAL A 58 -9.04 6.22 -3.30
C VAL A 58 -9.43 7.37 -4.23
N LEU A 59 -8.46 8.02 -4.88
CA LEU A 59 -8.72 9.10 -5.85
C LEU A 59 -9.53 8.61 -7.05
N TRP A 60 -9.17 7.46 -7.62
CA TRP A 60 -9.89 6.86 -8.74
C TRP A 60 -11.36 6.62 -8.39
N ARG A 61 -11.61 6.03 -7.22
CA ARG A 61 -12.97 5.76 -6.74
C ARG A 61 -13.73 7.05 -6.46
N TRP A 62 -13.06 8.03 -5.87
CA TRP A 62 -13.64 9.35 -5.60
C TRP A 62 -14.06 10.04 -6.91
N TYR A 63 -13.18 10.06 -7.91
CA TYR A 63 -13.46 10.57 -9.25
C TYR A 63 -14.64 9.88 -9.94
N LEU A 64 -14.74 8.55 -9.87
CA LEU A 64 -15.88 7.81 -10.44
C LEU A 64 -17.20 8.19 -9.77
N TYR A 65 -17.17 8.42 -8.45
CA TYR A 65 -18.33 8.87 -7.70
C TYR A 65 -18.74 10.30 -8.11
N GLU A 66 -17.81 11.24 -8.19
CA GLU A 66 -18.10 12.62 -8.64
C GLU A 66 -18.65 12.70 -10.07
N THR A 67 -18.13 11.86 -10.96
CA THR A 67 -18.54 11.87 -12.38
C THR A 67 -19.85 11.14 -12.64
N GLY A 68 -20.39 10.41 -11.65
CA GLY A 68 -21.56 9.55 -11.82
C GLY A 68 -21.35 8.44 -12.86
N ALA A 69 -20.09 8.17 -13.24
CA ALA A 69 -19.74 7.18 -14.25
C ALA A 69 -19.89 5.73 -13.73
N GLU A 70 -20.14 5.56 -12.43
CA GLU A 70 -20.39 4.27 -11.82
C GLU A 70 -21.74 3.71 -12.30
N ARG A 71 -21.68 2.72 -13.18
CA ARG A 71 -22.86 1.96 -13.62
C ARG A 71 -23.29 1.01 -12.51
N TRP A 72 -24.15 1.48 -11.61
CA TRP A 72 -24.73 0.66 -10.55
C TRP A 72 -25.36 -0.64 -11.07
N GLU A 73 -25.92 -0.58 -12.28
CA GLU A 73 -26.55 -1.70 -12.98
C GLU A 73 -25.57 -2.85 -13.27
N SER A 74 -24.29 -2.58 -13.56
CA SER A 74 -23.31 -3.61 -13.87
C SER A 74 -22.59 -4.15 -12.62
N ARG A 75 -22.95 -3.72 -11.41
CA ARG A 75 -22.29 -4.16 -10.17
C ARG A 75 -22.52 -5.64 -9.87
N TYR A 76 -23.62 -6.19 -10.37
CA TYR A 76 -23.98 -7.61 -10.23
C TYR A 76 -23.56 -8.46 -11.44
N ASP A 77 -22.90 -7.87 -12.44
CA ASP A 77 -22.38 -8.65 -13.55
C ASP A 77 -21.17 -9.47 -13.06
N PRO A 78 -21.23 -10.82 -13.18
CA PRO A 78 -20.11 -11.65 -12.77
C PRO A 78 -18.89 -11.32 -13.66
N PRO A 79 -17.70 -11.07 -13.08
CA PRO A 79 -16.50 -10.63 -13.80
C PRO A 79 -15.82 -11.77 -14.58
N ARG A 80 -16.60 -12.59 -15.29
CA ARG A 80 -16.14 -13.81 -15.99
C ARG A 80 -15.05 -13.53 -17.02
N LYS A 81 -15.06 -12.34 -17.63
CA LYS A 81 -14.06 -11.91 -18.63
C LYS A 81 -12.69 -11.62 -18.01
N ALA A 82 -12.65 -11.15 -16.76
CA ALA A 82 -11.40 -10.82 -16.08
C ALA A 82 -10.70 -12.07 -15.52
N HIS A 83 -11.43 -13.17 -15.28
CA HIS A 83 -10.87 -14.39 -14.69
C HIS A 83 -9.71 -14.97 -15.51
N PHE A 84 -9.82 -14.96 -16.84
CA PHE A 84 -8.75 -15.46 -17.70
C PHE A 84 -7.49 -14.60 -17.59
N THR A 85 -7.64 -13.27 -17.62
CA THR A 85 -6.53 -12.33 -17.46
C THR A 85 -5.89 -12.45 -16.08
N VAL A 86 -6.69 -12.44 -15.01
CA VAL A 86 -6.20 -12.58 -13.62
C VAL A 86 -5.53 -13.93 -13.41
N GLY A 87 -6.06 -15.00 -14.02
CA GLY A 87 -5.50 -16.35 -13.96
C GLY A 87 -4.08 -16.46 -14.51
N TRP A 88 -3.71 -15.60 -15.46
CA TRP A 88 -2.32 -15.52 -15.98
C TRP A 88 -1.47 -14.48 -15.26
N VAL A 89 -2.03 -13.30 -14.99
CA VAL A 89 -1.30 -12.19 -14.38
C VAL A 89 -0.79 -12.55 -12.99
N MET A 90 -1.60 -13.23 -12.17
CA MET A 90 -1.22 -13.61 -10.82
C MET A 90 0.01 -14.53 -10.76
N PRO A 91 0.04 -15.71 -11.40
CA PRO A 91 1.20 -16.59 -11.34
C PRO A 91 2.45 -15.97 -11.97
N ILE A 92 2.30 -15.25 -13.08
CA ILE A 92 3.43 -14.53 -13.71
C ILE A 92 3.98 -13.48 -12.75
N GLY A 93 3.10 -12.69 -12.13
CA GLY A 93 3.48 -11.68 -11.15
C GLY A 93 4.18 -12.28 -9.94
N ILE A 94 3.67 -13.38 -9.39
CA ILE A 94 4.29 -14.10 -8.27
C ILE A 94 5.70 -14.58 -8.65
N CYS A 95 5.86 -15.21 -9.82
CA CYS A 95 7.16 -15.67 -10.30
C CYS A 95 8.14 -14.50 -10.46
N LEU A 96 7.70 -13.38 -11.05
CA LEU A 96 8.53 -12.19 -11.20
C LEU A 96 8.97 -11.63 -9.85
N ILE A 97 8.04 -11.50 -8.89
CA ILE A 97 8.35 -11.01 -7.54
C ILE A 97 9.40 -11.90 -6.87
N ILE A 98 9.25 -13.23 -6.94
CA ILE A 98 10.21 -14.18 -6.37
C ILE A 98 11.57 -14.04 -7.03
N LEU A 99 11.62 -14.02 -8.37
CA LEU A 99 12.89 -13.91 -9.11
C LEU A 99 13.60 -12.59 -8.82
N THR A 100 12.86 -11.48 -8.79
CA THR A 100 13.42 -10.18 -8.42
C THR A 100 13.90 -10.19 -6.97
N GLY A 101 13.14 -10.75 -6.03
CA GLY A 101 13.53 -10.85 -4.63
C GLY A 101 14.80 -11.69 -4.42
N LEU A 102 14.94 -12.79 -5.15
CA LEU A 102 16.16 -13.60 -5.13
C LEU A 102 17.36 -12.89 -5.77
N SER A 103 17.13 -12.10 -6.82
CA SER A 103 18.17 -11.35 -7.53
C SER A 103 18.77 -10.22 -6.67
N VAL A 104 17.93 -9.53 -5.90
CA VAL A 104 18.34 -8.40 -5.03
C VAL A 104 18.67 -8.87 -3.59
N ARG A 105 18.63 -10.19 -3.33
CA ARG A 105 18.88 -10.75 -2.00
C ARG A 105 20.28 -10.39 -1.51
N GLN A 106 20.36 -9.78 -0.32
CA GLN A 106 21.63 -9.53 0.35
C GLN A 106 22.36 -10.83 0.67
N THR A 107 23.61 -10.95 0.21
CA THR A 107 24.50 -12.07 0.53
C THR A 107 25.40 -11.68 1.71
N TRP A 108 25.35 -12.49 2.77
CA TRP A 108 26.17 -12.24 3.96
C TRP A 108 27.64 -12.63 3.67
N PRO A 109 28.64 -11.83 4.08
CA PRO A 109 30.04 -12.18 3.87
C PRO A 109 30.44 -13.41 4.70
N ILE A 110 31.10 -14.38 4.07
CA ILE A 110 31.44 -15.69 4.68
C ILE A 110 32.55 -15.55 5.75
N GLY A 111 33.29 -14.44 5.77
CA GLY A 111 34.40 -14.17 6.70
C GLY A 111 34.13 -13.06 7.71
N PHE A 112 32.87 -12.70 7.96
CA PHE A 112 32.54 -11.66 8.94
C PHE A 112 32.67 -12.24 10.36
N GLU A 113 33.66 -11.78 11.14
CA GLU A 113 33.73 -12.13 12.55
C GLU A 113 32.54 -11.49 13.29
N PRO A 114 31.70 -12.28 13.99
CA PRO A 114 30.57 -11.73 14.72
C PRO A 114 31.09 -10.83 15.86
N VAL A 115 30.83 -9.53 15.75
CA VAL A 115 31.12 -8.56 16.81
C VAL A 115 29.97 -8.56 17.81
N GLN A 116 30.28 -8.84 19.08
CA GLN A 116 29.32 -8.75 20.16
C GLN A 116 28.95 -7.28 20.43
N LEU A 117 27.71 -6.90 20.12
CA LEU A 117 27.23 -5.52 20.25
C LEU A 117 26.76 -5.15 21.67
N SER A 118 26.51 -6.15 22.54
CA SER A 118 26.02 -5.94 23.89
C SER A 118 26.76 -6.84 24.89
N ALA A 119 27.06 -6.30 26.08
CA ALA A 119 27.69 -7.06 27.15
C ALA A 119 26.89 -8.33 27.50
N PRO A 120 27.53 -9.43 27.94
CA PRO A 120 26.83 -10.62 28.38
C PRO A 120 25.84 -10.27 29.49
N SER A 121 24.59 -10.69 29.37
CA SER A 121 23.58 -10.51 30.42
C SER A 121 24.01 -11.28 31.67
N GLU A 122 24.22 -10.59 32.79
CA GLU A 122 24.70 -11.16 34.08
C GLU A 122 23.76 -12.23 34.68
N THR A 123 22.56 -12.42 34.13
CA THR A 123 21.48 -13.24 34.71
C THR A 123 21.41 -14.69 34.20
N ALA A 124 22.49 -15.24 33.65
CA ALA A 124 22.56 -16.66 33.27
C ALA A 124 23.59 -17.41 34.14
N GLN A 125 23.27 -17.57 35.41
CA GLN A 125 23.84 -18.59 36.29
C GLN A 125 22.72 -19.42 36.90
#